data_AF-A0A665VH34-F1
#
_entry.id   AF-A0A665VH34-F1
#
_cell.length_a   1.000
_cell.length_b   1.000
_cell.length_c   1.000
_cell.angle_alpha   90.00
_cell.angle_beta   90.00
_cell.angle_gamma   90.00
#
_symmetry.space_group_name_H-M   'P 1'
#
loop_
_entity.id
_entity.type
_entity.pdbx_description
1 polymer ?
#
loop_
_entity_poly.entity_id
_entity_poly.type
_entity_poly.pdbx_seq_one_letter_code
_entity_poly.pdbx_strand_id
1 'polypeptide(L)'
;CYFSDRFMKWGWVFLGVFLSLGALSWGEKGLEIPEYDGKDRVHALSAKNYKAIMKKYDVMVIYYHKNVDRNRSAMKQLQIEELALELAAQVLDDLDDEDIGFGLVDQKKDSAVAKKLGLDEVESIYIFADNEIIEYDGELAADTLVEFLYDVIEDPVEIIDNERELKGFYNMEEVIRLVGYFKSERSPHFIEYDDAAEEFHPFVKFFATFDPKIAKKLKLKINEVNFYEPFMEEPDTIPGKPYIESELVEYIEQHDRPTLRKLEPHSMYEIWEDDINGEHIVAFAEEDDPDGFEFLEILKEVARENTDNPNLSIIWIDPDDFPLLVPYWEKTFHIDLASPQIGVVDVEDVSGLSDSRPA
;
A
#
# COMPACT_ATOMS: atom_id res chain seq x y z
N CYS A 1 -12.77 11.72 -56.98
CA CYS A 1 -13.51 11.98 -55.72
C CYS A 1 -14.34 10.77 -55.26
N TYR A 2 -13.73 9.60 -55.04
CA TYR A 2 -14.45 8.37 -54.61
C TYR A 2 -13.73 7.62 -53.47
N PHE A 3 -12.74 8.26 -52.84
CA PHE A 3 -11.96 7.67 -51.74
C PHE A 3 -12.26 8.29 -50.36
N SER A 4 -12.98 9.41 -50.30
CA SER A 4 -13.28 10.12 -49.05
C SER A 4 -14.54 9.62 -48.33
N ASP A 5 -15.50 9.03 -49.06
CA ASP A 5 -16.81 8.65 -48.49
C ASP A 5 -16.82 7.29 -47.77
N ARG A 6 -15.79 6.46 -47.95
CA ARG A 6 -15.73 5.11 -47.34
C ARG A 6 -15.11 5.10 -45.94
N PHE A 7 -14.16 6.00 -45.68
CA PHE A 7 -13.58 6.20 -44.35
C PHE A 7 -14.59 6.76 -43.36
N MET A 8 -15.42 7.71 -43.81
CA MET A 8 -16.46 8.31 -42.98
C MET A 8 -17.52 7.27 -42.57
N LYS A 9 -17.93 6.36 -43.46
CA LYS A 9 -18.91 5.30 -43.08
C LYS A 9 -18.38 4.30 -42.04
N TRP A 10 -17.08 4.04 -41.99
CA TRP A 10 -16.49 3.13 -41.01
C TRP A 10 -16.23 3.82 -39.67
N GLY A 11 -15.86 5.10 -39.66
CA GLY A 11 -15.72 5.89 -38.44
C GLY A 11 -17.01 5.98 -37.62
N TRP A 12 -18.17 6.06 -38.28
CA TRP A 12 -19.48 6.09 -37.60
C TRP A 12 -19.89 4.72 -37.05
N VAL A 13 -19.45 3.63 -37.68
CA VAL A 13 -19.67 2.27 -37.18
C VAL A 13 -18.80 2.01 -35.94
N PHE A 14 -17.54 2.46 -35.95
CA PHE A 14 -16.68 2.39 -34.76
C PHE A 14 -17.18 3.28 -33.61
N LEU A 15 -17.68 4.48 -33.91
CA LEU A 15 -18.30 5.36 -32.90
C LEU A 15 -19.58 4.74 -32.31
N GLY A 16 -20.40 4.08 -33.13
CA GLY A 16 -21.59 3.36 -32.68
C GLY A 16 -21.28 2.12 -31.84
N VAL A 17 -20.15 1.45 -32.10
CA VAL A 17 -19.65 0.34 -31.28
C VAL A 17 -19.06 0.87 -29.96
N PHE A 18 -18.33 1.98 -29.97
CA PHE A 18 -17.84 2.63 -28.75
C PHE A 18 -18.99 3.12 -27.85
N LEU A 19 -20.04 3.71 -28.43
CA LEU A 19 -21.24 4.15 -27.71
C LEU A 19 -22.14 3.00 -27.21
N SER A 20 -21.94 1.77 -27.70
CA SER A 20 -22.66 0.57 -27.23
C SER A 20 -21.82 -0.33 -26.31
N LEU A 21 -20.51 -0.11 -26.25
CA LEU A 21 -19.60 -0.78 -25.30
C LEU A 21 -19.42 0.01 -24.00
N GLY A 22 -19.59 1.34 -24.01
CA GLY A 22 -19.74 2.11 -22.78
C GLY A 22 -21.19 2.09 -22.35
N ALA A 23 -21.52 1.48 -21.21
CA ALA A 23 -22.73 1.84 -20.51
C ALA A 23 -22.65 3.36 -20.26
N LEU A 24 -23.46 4.15 -20.96
CA LEU A 24 -23.62 5.57 -20.64
C LEU A 24 -24.22 5.62 -19.24
N SER A 25 -23.38 5.79 -18.21
CA SER A 25 -23.83 6.09 -16.85
C SER A 25 -24.45 7.48 -16.88
N TRP A 26 -25.76 7.52 -17.08
CA TRP A 26 -26.53 8.75 -16.92
C TRP A 26 -26.71 9.00 -15.42
N GLY A 27 -25.73 9.65 -14.82
CA GLY A 27 -25.87 10.22 -13.47
C GLY A 27 -26.71 11.49 -13.54
N GLU A 28 -27.85 11.52 -12.84
CA GLU A 28 -28.65 12.75 -12.65
C GLU A 28 -28.01 13.73 -11.65
N LYS A 29 -27.03 13.25 -10.87
CA LYS A 29 -26.27 14.02 -9.88
C LYS A 29 -24.80 14.17 -10.31
N GLY A 30 -24.20 15.29 -9.94
CA GLY A 30 -22.77 15.55 -10.17
C GLY A 30 -21.89 14.81 -9.17
N LEU A 31 -20.57 15.08 -9.26
CA LEU A 31 -19.59 14.62 -8.27
C LEU A 31 -19.93 15.24 -6.90
N GLU A 32 -20.40 14.43 -5.96
CA GLU A 32 -20.64 14.80 -4.56
C GLU A 32 -19.51 14.18 -3.73
N ILE A 33 -18.73 15.01 -3.04
CA ILE A 33 -17.70 14.55 -2.10
C ILE A 33 -18.42 14.10 -0.82
N PRO A 34 -18.14 12.92 -0.26
CA PRO A 34 -18.73 12.49 1.00
C PRO A 34 -18.49 13.51 2.12
N GLU A 35 -19.57 14.00 2.73
CA GLU A 35 -19.51 14.78 3.97
C GLU A 35 -19.89 13.86 5.13
N TYR A 36 -19.20 13.98 6.26
CA TYR A 36 -19.53 13.21 7.45
C TYR A 36 -21.00 13.43 7.86
N ASP A 37 -21.78 12.35 7.92
CA ASP A 37 -23.22 12.38 8.13
C ASP A 37 -23.64 12.48 9.61
N GLY A 38 -22.65 12.47 10.53
CA GLY A 38 -22.86 12.61 11.97
C GLY A 38 -23.29 11.33 12.68
N LYS A 39 -23.26 10.18 12.01
CA LYS A 39 -23.55 8.88 12.65
C LYS A 39 -22.27 8.22 13.17
N ASP A 40 -22.32 7.78 14.42
CA ASP A 40 -21.25 7.00 15.04
C ASP A 40 -21.24 5.57 14.47
N ARG A 41 -20.18 5.20 13.77
CA ARG A 41 -19.91 3.87 13.20
C ARG A 41 -18.75 3.17 13.91
N VAL A 42 -17.82 3.92 14.50
CA VAL A 42 -16.63 3.38 15.16
C VAL A 42 -16.98 2.80 16.53
N HIS A 43 -16.63 1.53 16.75
CA HIS A 43 -16.97 0.80 17.97
C HIS A 43 -15.94 1.01 19.08
N ALA A 44 -16.37 1.48 20.25
CA ALA A 44 -15.54 1.36 21.46
C ALA A 44 -15.48 -0.12 21.92
N LEU A 45 -14.35 -0.77 21.67
CA LEU A 45 -14.15 -2.18 22.00
C LEU A 45 -13.74 -2.34 23.47
N SER A 46 -14.41 -3.28 24.13
CA SER A 46 -14.19 -3.61 25.53
C SER A 46 -14.33 -5.10 25.77
N ALA A 47 -13.94 -5.55 26.96
CA ALA A 47 -14.07 -6.97 27.35
C ALA A 47 -15.51 -7.52 27.24
N LYS A 48 -16.53 -6.66 27.17
CA LYS A 48 -17.95 -7.04 27.10
C LYS A 48 -18.45 -7.29 25.67
N ASN A 49 -17.94 -6.57 24.67
CA ASN A 49 -18.51 -6.54 23.32
C ASN A 49 -17.55 -7.02 22.22
N TYR A 50 -16.22 -6.98 22.44
CA TYR A 50 -15.25 -7.21 21.35
C TYR A 50 -15.54 -8.50 20.56
N LYS A 51 -15.75 -9.64 21.23
CA LYS A 51 -16.05 -10.92 20.54
C LYS A 51 -17.30 -10.91 19.67
N ALA A 52 -18.30 -10.11 20.01
CA ALA A 52 -19.54 -10.04 19.25
C ALA A 52 -19.38 -9.11 18.04
N ILE A 53 -18.61 -8.02 18.20
CA ILE A 53 -18.34 -7.04 17.15
C ILE A 53 -17.39 -7.62 16.11
N MET A 54 -16.27 -8.24 16.54
CA MET A 54 -15.31 -8.93 15.65
C MET A 54 -15.92 -10.03 14.78
N LYS A 55 -17.12 -10.53 15.12
CA LYS A 55 -17.82 -11.58 14.36
C LYS A 55 -18.86 -11.03 13.39
N LYS A 56 -19.13 -9.73 13.45
CA LYS A 56 -20.15 -9.07 12.63
C LYS A 56 -19.56 -8.66 11.28
N TYR A 57 -18.27 -8.37 11.26
CA TYR A 57 -17.55 -7.80 10.13
C TYR A 57 -16.60 -8.84 9.57
N ASP A 58 -16.45 -8.83 8.25
CA ASP A 58 -15.50 -9.66 7.52
C ASP A 58 -14.08 -9.09 7.69
N VAL A 59 -13.96 -7.76 7.61
CA VAL A 59 -12.74 -7.01 7.95
C VAL A 59 -12.98 -6.11 9.16
N MET A 60 -12.09 -6.16 10.17
CA MET A 60 -12.16 -5.27 11.33
C MET A 60 -10.89 -4.43 11.48
N VAL A 61 -11.03 -3.12 11.35
CA VAL A 61 -10.00 -2.11 11.56
C VAL A 61 -10.04 -1.62 13.01
N ILE A 62 -8.93 -1.75 13.74
CA ILE A 62 -8.84 -1.42 15.16
C ILE A 62 -7.72 -0.43 15.39
N TYR A 63 -8.06 0.78 15.82
CA TYR A 63 -7.06 1.74 16.29
C TYR A 63 -6.76 1.52 17.78
N TYR A 64 -5.51 1.11 18.09
CA TYR A 64 -5.05 0.84 19.44
C TYR A 64 -4.45 2.09 20.08
N HIS A 65 -5.31 2.96 20.59
CA HIS A 65 -4.91 4.31 20.97
C HIS A 65 -4.34 4.43 22.40
N LYS A 66 -3.47 5.42 22.58
CA LYS A 66 -2.96 5.82 23.89
C LYS A 66 -4.09 6.33 24.79
N ASN A 67 -3.98 6.03 26.08
CA ASN A 67 -4.93 6.56 27.04
C ASN A 67 -4.73 8.07 27.26
N VAL A 68 -5.80 8.86 27.05
CA VAL A 68 -5.77 10.33 27.09
C VAL A 68 -5.91 10.98 28.47
N ASP A 69 -6.02 10.21 29.57
CA ASP A 69 -5.96 10.62 31.01
C ASP A 69 -6.31 12.10 31.35
N ARG A 70 -7.48 12.61 30.92
CA ARG A 70 -7.95 14.00 31.09
C ARG A 70 -7.04 15.10 30.50
N ASN A 71 -6.01 14.77 29.73
CA ASN A 71 -5.24 15.75 28.96
C ASN A 71 -6.12 16.27 27.82
N ARG A 72 -6.44 17.56 27.85
CA ARG A 72 -7.34 18.19 26.88
C ARG A 72 -6.77 18.19 25.46
N SER A 73 -5.45 18.26 25.30
CA SER A 73 -4.82 18.25 23.97
C SER A 73 -4.88 16.85 23.38
N ALA A 74 -4.47 15.83 24.15
CA ALA A 74 -4.54 14.43 23.73
C ALA A 74 -5.99 13.98 23.44
N MET A 75 -6.97 14.46 24.22
CA MET A 75 -8.39 14.19 23.93
C MET A 75 -8.86 14.80 22.61
N LYS A 76 -8.37 15.99 22.25
CA LYS A 76 -8.72 16.60 20.96
C LYS A 76 -8.06 15.89 19.79
N GLN A 77 -6.82 15.45 19.98
CA GLN A 77 -6.10 14.67 18.99
C GLN A 77 -6.85 13.36 18.67
N LEU A 78 -7.20 12.60 19.72
CA LEU A 78 -8.00 11.38 19.56
C LEU A 78 -9.36 11.63 18.88
N GLN A 79 -9.99 12.79 19.11
CA GLN A 79 -11.24 13.14 18.43
C GLN A 79 -11.05 13.41 16.93
N ILE A 80 -9.89 13.91 16.51
CA ILE A 80 -9.57 14.13 15.09
C ILE A 80 -9.32 12.77 14.43
N GLU A 81 -8.55 11.91 15.09
CA GLU A 81 -8.25 10.54 14.63
C GLU A 81 -9.53 9.70 14.54
N GLU A 82 -10.37 9.71 15.58
CA GLU A 82 -11.68 9.06 15.58
C GLU A 82 -12.56 9.57 14.44
N LEU A 83 -12.55 10.87 14.13
CA LEU A 83 -13.33 11.43 13.03
C LEU A 83 -12.82 10.97 11.66
N ALA A 84 -11.52 10.77 11.48
CA ALA A 84 -10.96 10.19 10.26
C ALA A 84 -11.45 8.75 10.08
N LEU A 85 -11.43 7.95 11.15
CA LEU A 85 -11.98 6.58 11.14
C LEU A 85 -13.49 6.57 10.88
N GLU A 86 -14.25 7.52 11.44
CA GLU A 86 -15.69 7.64 11.17
C GLU A 86 -15.99 7.98 9.71
N LEU A 87 -15.15 8.81 9.08
CA LEU A 87 -15.29 9.14 7.66
C LEU A 87 -14.94 7.94 6.78
N ALA A 88 -13.85 7.23 7.08
CA ALA A 88 -13.49 5.99 6.40
C ALA A 88 -14.60 4.94 6.52
N ALA A 89 -15.09 4.73 7.75
CA ALA A 89 -16.22 3.84 8.03
C ALA A 89 -17.47 4.23 7.23
N GLN A 90 -17.76 5.52 7.07
CA GLN A 90 -18.89 5.99 6.27
C GLN A 90 -18.73 5.66 4.78
N VAL A 91 -17.53 5.85 4.23
CA VAL A 91 -17.27 5.59 2.80
C VAL A 91 -17.37 4.09 2.51
N LEU A 92 -16.86 3.25 3.41
CA LEU A 92 -16.84 1.80 3.25
C LEU A 92 -18.16 1.11 3.65
N ASP A 93 -19.07 1.80 4.36
CA ASP A 93 -20.43 1.30 4.70
C ASP A 93 -21.29 1.03 3.45
N ASP A 94 -20.97 1.70 2.34
CA ASP A 94 -21.67 1.57 1.05
C ASP A 94 -21.02 0.49 0.13
N LEU A 95 -19.98 -0.21 0.58
CA LEU A 95 -19.41 -1.33 -0.18
C LEU A 95 -20.30 -2.57 -0.08
N ASP A 96 -20.64 -3.14 -1.23
CA ASP A 96 -21.51 -4.32 -1.32
C ASP A 96 -20.74 -5.64 -1.13
N ASP A 97 -19.41 -5.63 -1.26
CA ASP A 97 -18.58 -6.84 -1.35
C ASP A 97 -18.19 -7.38 0.04
N GLU A 98 -17.81 -6.53 1.00
CA GLU A 98 -17.31 -6.93 2.32
C GLU A 98 -17.88 -6.04 3.45
N ASP A 99 -18.27 -6.64 4.59
CA ASP A 99 -18.71 -5.88 5.78
C ASP A 99 -17.47 -5.38 6.56
N ILE A 100 -17.05 -4.12 6.35
CA ILE A 100 -15.90 -3.52 7.04
C ILE A 100 -16.31 -2.79 8.33
N GLY A 101 -15.70 -3.15 9.45
CA GLY A 101 -15.95 -2.56 10.78
C GLY A 101 -14.77 -1.76 11.31
N PHE A 102 -15.05 -0.71 12.06
CA PHE A 102 -14.02 0.12 12.70
C PHE A 102 -14.17 0.10 14.22
N GLY A 103 -13.06 0.14 14.95
CA GLY A 103 -13.08 0.12 16.41
C GLY A 103 -11.90 0.80 17.09
N LEU A 104 -12.11 1.12 18.37
CA LEU A 104 -11.13 1.74 19.25
C LEU A 104 -10.83 0.81 20.43
N VAL A 105 -9.56 0.66 20.76
CA VAL A 105 -9.11 -0.03 21.98
C VAL A 105 -8.21 0.91 22.78
N ASP A 106 -8.59 1.19 24.02
CA ASP A 106 -7.79 2.04 24.92
C ASP A 106 -6.68 1.24 25.61
N GLN A 107 -5.42 1.66 25.42
CA GLN A 107 -4.23 1.03 26.01
C GLN A 107 -4.35 0.69 27.51
N LYS A 108 -4.98 1.56 28.32
CA LYS A 108 -5.09 1.35 29.76
C LYS A 108 -6.41 0.69 30.15
N LYS A 109 -7.53 1.20 29.63
CA LYS A 109 -8.87 0.74 30.05
C LYS A 109 -9.19 -0.66 29.52
N ASP A 110 -8.72 -0.96 28.31
CA ASP A 110 -9.07 -2.17 27.57
C ASP A 110 -7.82 -3.02 27.24
N SER A 111 -6.76 -2.89 28.04
CA SER A 111 -5.52 -3.69 27.96
C SER A 111 -5.74 -5.21 27.88
N ALA A 112 -6.78 -5.73 28.55
CA ALA A 112 -7.13 -7.16 28.49
C ALA A 112 -7.75 -7.58 27.16
N VAL A 113 -8.31 -6.64 26.39
CA VAL A 113 -8.76 -6.85 25.02
C VAL A 113 -7.55 -6.77 24.09
N ALA A 114 -6.73 -5.73 24.22
CA ALA A 114 -5.51 -5.54 23.44
C ALA A 114 -4.64 -6.80 23.46
N LYS A 115 -4.31 -7.30 24.66
CA LYS A 115 -3.53 -8.54 24.84
C LYS A 115 -4.17 -9.80 24.24
N LYS A 116 -5.50 -9.85 24.11
CA LYS A 116 -6.18 -11.02 23.52
C LYS A 116 -6.26 -10.95 22.01
N LEU A 117 -6.21 -9.74 21.46
CA LEU A 117 -6.21 -9.49 20.03
C LEU A 117 -4.77 -9.40 19.47
N GLY A 118 -3.75 -9.35 20.33
CA GLY A 118 -2.36 -9.25 19.90
C GLY A 118 -1.93 -7.82 19.56
N LEU A 119 -2.62 -6.81 20.09
CA LEU A 119 -2.26 -5.40 19.84
C LEU A 119 -1.11 -5.02 20.77
N ASP A 120 0.09 -4.91 20.22
CA ASP A 120 1.32 -4.70 20.99
C ASP A 120 1.80 -3.24 20.88
N GLU A 121 1.64 -2.61 19.72
CA GLU A 121 2.10 -1.25 19.44
C GLU A 121 1.00 -0.19 19.59
N VAL A 122 1.29 0.81 20.41
CA VAL A 122 0.32 1.82 20.81
C VAL A 122 0.36 2.97 19.83
N GLU A 123 -0.83 3.42 19.45
CA GLU A 123 -1.06 4.37 18.36
C GLU A 123 -0.92 3.78 16.96
N SER A 124 -0.96 2.46 16.84
CA SER A 124 -1.02 1.74 15.56
C SER A 124 -2.45 1.29 15.24
N ILE A 125 -2.70 1.02 13.96
CA ILE A 125 -3.96 0.45 13.46
C ILE A 125 -3.71 -1.02 13.11
N TYR A 126 -4.60 -1.89 13.58
CA TYR A 126 -4.57 -3.33 13.28
C TYR A 126 -5.79 -3.70 12.46
N ILE A 127 -5.57 -4.32 11.32
CA ILE A 127 -6.62 -4.75 10.40
C ILE A 127 -6.70 -6.28 10.46
N PHE A 128 -7.85 -6.77 10.90
CA PHE A 128 -8.15 -8.18 10.93
C PHE A 128 -8.94 -8.51 9.67
N ALA A 129 -8.35 -9.25 8.75
CA ALA A 129 -8.98 -9.73 7.52
C ALA A 129 -8.76 -11.25 7.44
N ASP A 130 -9.84 -12.00 7.27
CA ASP A 130 -9.81 -13.48 7.31
C ASP A 130 -9.11 -14.05 8.56
N ASN A 131 -7.92 -14.65 8.40
CA ASN A 131 -7.11 -15.18 9.50
C ASN A 131 -5.86 -14.34 9.78
N GLU A 132 -5.64 -13.27 9.02
CA GLU A 132 -4.47 -12.43 9.09
C GLU A 132 -4.69 -11.17 9.93
N ILE A 133 -3.60 -10.69 10.51
CA ILE A 133 -3.56 -9.45 11.28
C ILE A 133 -2.50 -8.56 10.64
N ILE A 134 -2.96 -7.55 9.92
CA ILE A 134 -2.10 -6.58 9.25
C ILE A 134 -1.90 -5.39 10.20
N GLU A 135 -0.64 -5.06 10.47
CA GLU A 135 -0.27 -3.84 11.18
C GLU A 135 -0.13 -2.70 10.17
N TYR A 136 -1.02 -1.72 10.24
CA TYR A 136 -0.97 -0.52 9.41
C TYR A 136 -0.15 0.54 10.13
N ASP A 137 1.01 0.85 9.56
CA ASP A 137 1.96 1.84 10.04
C ASP A 137 2.17 2.98 9.02
N GLY A 138 1.03 3.53 8.59
CA GLY A 138 0.93 4.66 7.68
C GLY A 138 0.24 5.88 8.29
N GLU A 139 0.03 6.89 7.46
CA GLU A 139 -0.68 8.11 7.83
C GLU A 139 -2.12 7.80 8.29
N LEU A 140 -2.51 8.34 9.44
CA LEU A 140 -3.89 8.26 9.92
C LEU A 140 -4.74 9.37 9.24
N ALA A 141 -5.05 9.14 7.98
CA ALA A 141 -5.94 9.95 7.16
C ALA A 141 -7.03 9.07 6.53
N ALA A 142 -8.24 9.64 6.34
CA ALA A 142 -9.40 8.85 5.93
C ALA A 142 -9.27 8.33 4.49
N ASP A 143 -8.74 9.14 3.58
CA ASP A 143 -8.45 8.79 2.20
C ASP A 143 -7.36 7.70 2.10
N THR A 144 -6.22 7.89 2.76
CA THR A 144 -5.13 6.89 2.78
C THR A 144 -5.61 5.55 3.36
N LEU A 145 -6.37 5.58 4.46
CA LEU A 145 -6.91 4.35 5.06
C LEU A 145 -7.94 3.67 4.15
N VAL A 146 -8.80 4.43 3.47
CA VAL A 146 -9.78 3.88 2.54
C VAL A 146 -9.08 3.23 1.35
N GLU A 147 -8.06 3.89 0.79
CA GLU A 147 -7.23 3.34 -0.30
C GLU A 147 -6.55 2.04 0.13
N PHE A 148 -5.88 2.04 1.29
CA PHE A 148 -5.25 0.84 1.83
C PHE A 148 -6.25 -0.29 2.06
N LEU A 149 -7.45 0.01 2.57
CA LEU A 149 -8.47 -1.00 2.81
C LEU A 149 -9.09 -1.56 1.52
N TYR A 150 -9.10 -0.81 0.42
CA TYR A 150 -9.44 -1.38 -0.88
C TYR A 150 -8.43 -2.44 -1.29
N ASP A 151 -7.15 -2.16 -1.11
CA ASP A 151 -6.10 -3.14 -1.40
C ASP A 151 -6.22 -4.38 -0.48
N VAL A 152 -6.54 -4.20 0.81
CA VAL A 152 -6.71 -5.33 1.76
C VAL A 152 -7.84 -6.28 1.34
N ILE A 153 -8.96 -5.77 0.82
CA ILE A 153 -10.11 -6.62 0.43
C ILE A 153 -9.97 -7.24 -0.97
N GLU A 154 -8.94 -6.86 -1.74
CA GLU A 154 -8.63 -7.52 -3.00
C GLU A 154 -7.98 -8.89 -2.76
N ASP A 155 -8.07 -9.77 -3.76
CA ASP A 155 -7.43 -11.08 -3.71
C ASP A 155 -5.89 -10.90 -3.59
N PRO A 156 -5.20 -11.69 -2.75
CA PRO A 156 -3.76 -11.52 -2.50
C PRO A 156 -2.91 -11.84 -3.74
N VAL A 157 -3.44 -12.60 -4.71
CA VAL A 157 -2.76 -12.93 -5.96
C VAL A 157 -3.58 -12.51 -7.19
N GLU A 158 -3.05 -11.56 -7.95
CA GLU A 158 -3.64 -11.11 -9.20
C GLU A 158 -3.29 -12.03 -10.39
N ILE A 159 -4.29 -12.41 -11.20
CA ILE A 159 -4.06 -13.28 -12.37
C ILE A 159 -3.81 -12.47 -13.65
N ILE A 160 -2.63 -12.64 -14.25
CA ILE A 160 -2.29 -12.08 -15.56
C ILE A 160 -2.68 -13.08 -16.66
N ASP A 161 -3.77 -12.78 -17.36
CA ASP A 161 -4.32 -13.62 -18.44
C ASP A 161 -4.06 -13.03 -19.85
N ASN A 162 -3.77 -11.74 -19.95
CA ASN A 162 -3.62 -11.06 -21.23
C ASN A 162 -2.47 -10.04 -21.29
N GLU A 163 -2.21 -9.51 -22.49
CA GLU A 163 -1.09 -8.58 -22.74
C GLU A 163 -1.27 -7.19 -22.12
N ARG A 164 -2.51 -6.79 -21.79
CA ARG A 164 -2.78 -5.49 -21.17
C ARG A 164 -2.49 -5.54 -19.68
N GLU A 165 -2.95 -6.58 -18.99
CA GLU A 165 -2.57 -6.88 -17.60
C GLU A 165 -1.06 -7.04 -17.47
N LEU A 166 -0.42 -7.78 -18.39
CA LEU A 166 1.05 -7.89 -18.41
C LEU A 166 1.74 -6.51 -18.54
N LYS A 167 1.14 -5.58 -19.29
CA LYS A 167 1.65 -4.21 -19.37
C LYS A 167 1.44 -3.46 -18.06
N GLY A 168 0.28 -3.62 -17.42
CA GLY A 168 -0.01 -3.08 -16.08
C GLY A 168 1.01 -3.55 -15.06
N PHE A 169 1.29 -4.86 -15.02
CA PHE A 169 2.35 -5.45 -14.21
C PHE A 169 3.69 -4.75 -14.38
N TYR A 170 4.15 -4.50 -15.61
CA TYR A 170 5.43 -3.81 -15.85
C TYR A 170 5.43 -2.31 -15.55
N ASN A 171 4.26 -1.68 -15.41
CA ASN A 171 4.18 -0.27 -15.05
C ASN A 171 4.28 -0.05 -13.52
N MET A 172 4.09 -1.10 -12.72
CA MET A 172 4.24 -1.05 -11.25
C MET A 172 5.71 -1.24 -10.90
N GLU A 173 6.53 -0.20 -11.03
CA GLU A 173 7.97 -0.27 -10.73
C GLU A 173 8.35 0.20 -9.33
N GLU A 174 7.43 0.82 -8.59
CA GLU A 174 7.71 1.43 -7.28
C GLU A 174 7.56 0.45 -6.10
N VAL A 175 6.87 -0.68 -6.33
CA VAL A 175 6.53 -1.68 -5.31
C VAL A 175 7.23 -3.02 -5.56
N ILE A 176 7.50 -3.76 -4.48
CA ILE A 176 7.98 -5.14 -4.59
C ILE A 176 6.86 -5.97 -5.22
N ARG A 177 7.23 -6.76 -6.24
CA ARG A 177 6.26 -7.63 -6.91
C ARG A 177 6.82 -8.99 -7.26
N LEU A 178 5.99 -10.02 -7.12
CA LEU A 178 6.33 -11.38 -7.50
C LEU A 178 5.44 -11.84 -8.64
N VAL A 179 5.96 -12.69 -9.51
CA VAL A 179 5.14 -13.31 -10.56
C VAL A 179 5.51 -14.78 -10.77
N GLY A 180 4.51 -15.65 -10.59
CA GLY A 180 4.64 -17.09 -10.75
C GLY A 180 3.94 -17.64 -12.00
N TYR A 181 4.52 -18.67 -12.63
CA TYR A 181 3.84 -19.43 -13.68
C TYR A 181 3.45 -20.82 -13.18
N PHE A 182 2.14 -21.06 -13.06
CA PHE A 182 1.61 -22.33 -12.56
C PHE A 182 0.70 -23.01 -13.57
N LYS A 183 0.31 -24.25 -13.27
CA LYS A 183 -0.53 -25.04 -14.17
C LYS A 183 -1.99 -24.57 -14.18
N SER A 184 -2.49 -24.16 -13.01
CA SER A 184 -3.86 -23.73 -12.72
C SER A 184 -3.95 -23.33 -11.25
N GLU A 185 -5.02 -22.65 -10.86
CA GLU A 185 -5.38 -22.36 -9.44
C GLU A 185 -5.38 -23.60 -8.55
N ARG A 186 -5.72 -24.78 -9.09
CA ARG A 186 -5.76 -26.05 -8.31
C ARG A 186 -4.40 -26.73 -8.18
N SER A 187 -3.33 -26.09 -8.64
CA SER A 187 -1.97 -26.65 -8.53
C SER A 187 -1.51 -26.54 -7.08
N PRO A 188 -0.94 -27.60 -6.48
CA PRO A 188 -0.41 -27.50 -5.12
C PRO A 188 0.64 -26.38 -4.99
N HIS A 189 1.44 -26.15 -6.02
CA HIS A 189 2.43 -25.06 -6.02
C HIS A 189 1.84 -23.66 -6.13
N PHE A 190 0.61 -23.54 -6.65
CA PHE A 190 -0.08 -22.25 -6.67
C PHE A 190 -0.68 -22.00 -5.28
N ILE A 191 -1.27 -23.02 -4.66
CA ILE A 191 -1.81 -22.90 -3.29
C ILE A 191 -0.71 -22.45 -2.31
N GLU A 192 0.47 -23.08 -2.33
CA GLU A 192 1.59 -22.65 -1.47
C GLU A 192 2.12 -21.24 -1.80
N TYR A 193 1.87 -20.74 -3.02
CA TYR A 193 2.24 -19.39 -3.43
C TYR A 193 1.19 -18.35 -3.03
N ASP A 194 -0.08 -18.75 -3.04
CA ASP A 194 -1.26 -18.01 -2.59
C ASP A 194 -1.23 -17.86 -1.06
N ASP A 195 -0.98 -18.96 -0.34
CA ASP A 195 -0.78 -18.96 1.12
C ASP A 195 0.38 -18.02 1.51
N ALA A 196 1.48 -18.00 0.75
CA ALA A 196 2.59 -17.08 0.99
C ALA A 196 2.28 -15.61 0.63
N ALA A 197 1.30 -15.36 -0.25
CA ALA A 197 0.89 -14.02 -0.61
C ALA A 197 0.07 -13.37 0.52
N GLU A 198 -0.77 -14.15 1.21
CA GLU A 198 -1.57 -13.70 2.36
C GLU A 198 -0.68 -13.06 3.45
N GLU A 199 0.52 -13.61 3.70
CA GLU A 199 1.48 -13.11 4.71
C GLU A 199 2.04 -11.70 4.42
N PHE A 200 2.05 -11.25 3.15
CA PHE A 200 2.57 -9.94 2.75
C PHE A 200 1.51 -9.01 2.16
N HIS A 201 0.25 -9.43 2.14
CA HIS A 201 -0.84 -8.66 1.59
C HIS A 201 -1.17 -7.46 2.50
N PRO A 202 -1.35 -6.23 1.97
CA PRO A 202 -1.26 -5.82 0.56
C PRO A 202 0.06 -5.17 0.15
N PHE A 203 1.08 -5.16 1.01
CA PHE A 203 2.34 -4.42 0.83
C PHE A 203 3.20 -4.97 -0.31
N VAL A 204 3.21 -6.28 -0.51
CA VAL A 204 3.91 -6.94 -1.64
C VAL A 204 2.89 -7.45 -2.63
N LYS A 205 3.01 -7.07 -3.91
CA LYS A 205 2.04 -7.47 -4.93
C LYS A 205 2.40 -8.81 -5.55
N PHE A 206 1.53 -9.80 -5.40
CA PHE A 206 1.72 -11.13 -5.99
C PHE A 206 0.90 -11.27 -7.27
N PHE A 207 1.54 -11.81 -8.31
CA PHE A 207 0.92 -12.09 -9.58
C PHE A 207 1.10 -13.55 -9.95
N ALA A 208 0.12 -14.11 -10.67
CA ALA A 208 0.27 -15.41 -11.27
C ALA A 208 -0.22 -15.43 -12.71
N THR A 209 0.32 -16.35 -13.50
CA THR A 209 -0.25 -16.67 -14.80
C THR A 209 -0.41 -18.17 -14.94
N PHE A 210 -1.45 -18.57 -15.67
CA PHE A 210 -1.66 -19.94 -16.12
C PHE A 210 -1.55 -20.07 -17.65
N ASP A 211 -1.35 -18.95 -18.37
CA ASP A 211 -1.19 -18.96 -19.84
C ASP A 211 0.29 -19.14 -20.22
N PRO A 212 0.65 -20.24 -20.92
CA PRO A 212 2.01 -20.45 -21.42
C PRO A 212 2.55 -19.32 -22.31
N LYS A 213 1.69 -18.55 -22.97
CA LYS A 213 2.08 -17.41 -23.80
C LYS A 213 2.54 -16.22 -22.96
N ILE A 214 1.83 -15.92 -21.88
CA ILE A 214 2.18 -14.87 -20.93
C ILE A 214 3.46 -15.26 -20.20
N ALA A 215 3.52 -16.50 -19.68
CA ALA A 215 4.73 -17.04 -19.05
C ALA A 215 5.98 -16.95 -19.95
N LYS A 216 5.83 -17.21 -21.25
CA LYS A 216 6.92 -17.07 -22.21
C LYS A 216 7.44 -15.63 -22.34
N LYS A 217 6.57 -14.61 -22.21
CA LYS A 217 6.98 -13.20 -22.25
C LYS A 217 7.68 -12.79 -20.95
N LEU A 218 7.20 -13.29 -19.82
CA LEU A 218 7.83 -13.17 -18.51
C LEU A 218 9.12 -14.00 -18.37
N LYS A 219 9.49 -14.77 -19.40
CA LYS A 219 10.63 -15.71 -19.41
C LYS A 219 10.54 -16.82 -18.34
N LEU A 220 9.35 -17.10 -17.80
CA LEU A 220 9.11 -18.09 -16.74
C LEU A 220 8.96 -19.51 -17.28
N LYS A 221 9.41 -20.50 -16.48
CA LYS A 221 9.08 -21.92 -16.66
C LYS A 221 8.01 -22.33 -15.63
N ILE A 222 7.43 -23.51 -15.81
CA ILE A 222 6.42 -24.01 -14.88
C ILE A 222 6.97 -24.08 -13.45
N ASN A 223 6.16 -23.64 -12.49
CA ASN A 223 6.44 -23.49 -11.06
C ASN A 223 7.67 -22.62 -10.76
N GLU A 224 8.02 -21.69 -11.65
CA GLU A 224 9.07 -20.70 -11.44
C GLU A 224 8.41 -19.40 -10.97
N VAL A 225 9.03 -18.75 -9.98
CA VAL A 225 8.61 -17.46 -9.46
C VAL A 225 9.77 -16.49 -9.64
N ASN A 226 9.47 -15.32 -10.17
CA ASN A 226 10.38 -14.20 -10.29
C ASN A 226 10.00 -13.14 -9.24
N PHE A 227 11.00 -12.64 -8.54
CA PHE A 227 10.93 -11.51 -7.62
C PHE A 227 11.46 -10.26 -8.33
N TYR A 228 10.70 -9.18 -8.27
CA TYR A 228 11.09 -7.87 -8.80
C TYR A 228 11.24 -6.92 -7.63
N GLU A 229 12.49 -6.54 -7.34
CA GLU A 229 12.79 -5.40 -6.49
C GLU A 229 12.33 -4.09 -7.18
N PRO A 230 11.80 -3.11 -6.44
CA PRO A 230 11.46 -1.79 -6.96
C PRO A 230 12.57 -1.19 -7.80
N PHE A 231 12.17 -0.56 -8.90
CA PHE A 231 13.01 0.15 -9.86
C PHE A 231 14.05 -0.70 -10.62
N MET A 232 14.08 -2.01 -10.40
CA MET A 232 14.95 -2.95 -11.13
C MET A 232 14.29 -3.46 -12.41
N GLU A 233 15.06 -3.51 -13.50
CA GLU A 233 14.55 -3.93 -14.82
C GLU A 233 14.43 -5.46 -14.98
N GLU A 234 15.40 -6.20 -14.44
CA GLU A 234 15.43 -7.66 -14.52
C GLU A 234 15.12 -8.25 -13.14
N PRO A 235 14.31 -9.32 -13.09
CA PRO A 235 13.97 -9.96 -11.82
C PRO A 235 15.04 -10.95 -11.37
N ASP A 236 14.97 -11.29 -10.09
CA ASP A 236 15.61 -12.47 -9.54
C ASP A 236 14.67 -13.67 -9.55
N THR A 237 15.13 -14.78 -10.13
CA THR A 237 14.39 -16.03 -10.06
C THR A 237 14.65 -16.72 -8.74
N ILE A 238 13.61 -16.92 -7.94
CA ILE A 238 13.73 -17.56 -6.62
C ILE A 238 14.32 -18.97 -6.79
N PRO A 239 15.43 -19.30 -6.09
CA PRO A 239 16.10 -20.59 -6.24
C PRO A 239 15.31 -21.72 -5.58
N GLY A 240 15.53 -22.97 -6.00
CA GLY A 240 15.09 -24.14 -5.23
C GLY A 240 13.76 -24.80 -5.59
N LYS A 241 13.07 -24.36 -6.66
CA LYS A 241 11.74 -24.90 -7.03
C LYS A 241 11.61 -26.44 -7.07
N PRO A 242 10.43 -27.01 -6.73
CA PRO A 242 9.19 -26.33 -6.32
C PRO A 242 9.26 -25.80 -4.88
N TYR A 243 8.61 -24.65 -4.66
CA TYR A 243 8.59 -23.96 -3.37
C TYR A 243 7.47 -24.47 -2.47
N ILE A 244 7.68 -24.35 -1.16
CA ILE A 244 6.62 -24.33 -0.13
C ILE A 244 6.46 -22.90 0.39
N GLU A 245 5.34 -22.62 1.04
CA GLU A 245 5.00 -21.30 1.62
C GLU A 245 6.19 -20.67 2.36
N SER A 246 6.75 -21.39 3.34
CA SER A 246 7.86 -20.88 4.17
C SER A 246 9.14 -20.55 3.40
N GLU A 247 9.40 -21.21 2.26
CA GLU A 247 10.58 -20.90 1.44
C GLU A 247 10.39 -19.60 0.64
N LEU A 248 9.15 -19.27 0.28
CA LEU A 248 8.82 -18.00 -0.37
C LEU A 248 8.86 -16.86 0.65
N VAL A 249 8.25 -17.06 1.82
CA VAL A 249 8.27 -16.09 2.93
C VAL A 249 9.71 -15.76 3.32
N GLU A 250 10.54 -16.78 3.60
CA GLU A 250 11.94 -16.56 3.98
C GLU A 250 12.73 -15.84 2.87
N TYR A 251 12.42 -16.07 1.59
CA TYR A 251 13.08 -15.35 0.50
C TYR A 251 12.67 -13.87 0.47
N ILE A 252 11.38 -13.56 0.63
CA ILE A 252 10.88 -12.20 0.59
C ILE A 252 11.40 -11.41 1.79
N GLU A 253 11.34 -11.97 3.00
CA GLU A 253 11.92 -11.35 4.22
C GLU A 253 13.43 -11.09 4.10
N GLN A 254 14.17 -11.88 3.31
CA GLN A 254 15.60 -11.63 3.08
C GLN A 254 15.88 -10.49 2.09
N HIS A 255 14.86 -10.06 1.34
CA HIS A 255 14.95 -9.05 0.28
C HIS A 255 13.86 -7.97 0.45
N ASP A 256 13.34 -7.81 1.66
CA ASP A 256 12.26 -6.90 2.03
C ASP A 256 12.69 -5.42 2.09
N ARG A 257 14.00 -5.18 2.02
CA ARG A 257 14.60 -3.84 1.98
C ARG A 257 15.20 -3.54 0.59
N PRO A 258 14.46 -2.85 -0.29
CA PRO A 258 14.97 -2.40 -1.59
C PRO A 258 16.11 -1.38 -1.47
N THR A 259 16.94 -1.35 -2.50
CA THR A 259 18.03 -0.39 -2.70
C THR A 259 17.50 1.04 -2.90
N LEU A 260 16.37 1.16 -3.61
CA LEU A 260 15.61 2.39 -3.78
C LEU A 260 14.15 2.06 -3.44
N ARG A 261 13.59 2.77 -2.48
CA ARG A 261 12.20 2.60 -2.04
C ARG A 261 11.51 3.95 -2.02
N LYS A 262 10.27 4.00 -2.50
CA LYS A 262 9.43 5.19 -2.41
C LYS A 262 8.80 5.26 -1.03
N LEU A 263 8.80 6.44 -0.41
CA LEU A 263 8.03 6.68 0.80
C LEU A 263 6.58 6.93 0.39
N GLU A 264 5.68 6.04 0.78
CA GLU A 264 4.25 6.19 0.50
C GLU A 264 3.46 6.48 1.79
N PRO A 265 2.35 7.22 1.72
CA PRO A 265 1.58 7.57 2.92
C PRO A 265 1.14 6.37 3.76
N HIS A 266 0.80 5.24 3.11
CA HIS A 266 0.28 4.04 3.79
C HIS A 266 1.34 3.19 4.51
N SER A 267 2.63 3.41 4.23
CA SER A 267 3.77 2.67 4.82
C SER A 267 4.87 3.59 5.37
N MET A 268 4.57 4.89 5.55
CA MET A 268 5.58 5.90 5.80
C MET A 268 6.35 5.72 7.12
N TYR A 269 5.71 5.17 8.16
CA TYR A 269 6.36 4.98 9.45
C TYR A 269 7.21 3.70 9.42
N GLU A 270 6.69 2.60 8.87
CA GLU A 270 7.45 1.35 8.66
C GLU A 270 8.78 1.61 7.93
N ILE A 271 8.72 2.31 6.80
CA ILE A 271 9.90 2.65 5.99
C ILE A 271 10.88 3.56 6.77
N TRP A 272 10.35 4.47 7.58
CA TRP A 272 11.16 5.43 8.33
C TRP A 272 11.78 4.84 9.61
N GLU A 273 11.15 3.84 10.22
CA GLU A 273 11.71 3.12 11.37
C GLU A 273 12.76 2.09 10.95
N ASP A 274 12.72 1.64 9.70
CA ASP A 274 13.67 0.68 9.12
C ASP A 274 15.01 1.31 8.70
N ASP A 275 15.77 1.85 9.66
CA ASP A 275 17.03 2.55 9.43
C ASP A 275 18.25 1.64 9.17
N ILE A 276 19.33 2.25 8.63
CA ILE A 276 20.65 1.62 8.52
C ILE A 276 21.62 2.35 9.46
N ASN A 277 21.85 1.76 10.64
CA ASN A 277 22.78 2.29 11.65
C ASN A 277 22.40 3.69 12.20
N GLY A 278 21.10 3.95 12.34
CA GLY A 278 20.53 5.21 12.81
C GLY A 278 20.41 6.27 11.71
N GLU A 279 20.67 5.94 10.44
CA GLU A 279 20.70 6.88 9.33
C GLU A 279 19.86 6.41 8.14
N HIS A 280 19.29 7.37 7.41
CA HIS A 280 18.65 7.18 6.11
C HIS A 280 19.33 8.03 5.04
N ILE A 281 19.50 7.48 3.83
CA ILE A 281 19.77 8.29 2.65
C ILE A 281 18.41 8.70 2.07
N VAL A 282 18.12 10.00 2.06
CA VAL A 282 16.84 10.53 1.60
C VAL A 282 17.05 11.36 0.35
N ALA A 283 16.24 11.10 -0.67
CA ALA A 283 16.21 11.84 -1.92
C ALA A 283 14.81 12.45 -2.13
N PHE A 284 14.74 13.77 -2.30
CA PHE A 284 13.50 14.46 -2.66
C PHE A 284 13.49 14.74 -4.16
N ALA A 285 12.44 14.31 -4.86
CA ALA A 285 12.23 14.61 -6.27
C ALA A 285 10.74 14.48 -6.60
N GLU A 286 10.17 15.53 -7.21
CA GLU A 286 8.80 15.52 -7.75
C GLU A 286 8.81 14.80 -9.11
N GLU A 287 8.06 13.70 -9.26
CA GLU A 287 8.07 12.89 -10.48
C GLU A 287 7.54 13.68 -11.69
N ASP A 288 6.54 14.54 -11.48
CA ASP A 288 5.88 15.33 -12.52
C ASP A 288 6.67 16.58 -12.95
N ASP A 289 7.69 16.99 -12.18
CA ASP A 289 8.60 18.07 -12.56
C ASP A 289 9.73 17.57 -13.48
N PRO A 290 10.08 18.26 -14.58
CA PRO A 290 11.14 17.81 -15.49
C PRO A 290 12.51 17.60 -14.84
N ASP A 291 12.89 18.44 -13.87
CA ASP A 291 14.19 18.31 -13.19
C ASP A 291 14.12 17.16 -12.16
N GLY A 292 12.97 16.99 -11.49
CA GLY A 292 12.69 15.85 -10.61
C GLY A 292 12.71 14.51 -11.33
N PHE A 293 12.05 14.39 -12.48
CA PHE A 293 12.08 13.20 -13.31
C PHE A 293 13.51 12.83 -13.78
N GLU A 294 14.29 13.82 -14.26
CA GLU A 294 15.68 13.58 -14.66
C GLU A 294 16.52 13.08 -13.48
N PHE A 295 16.33 13.66 -12.29
CA PHE A 295 17.02 13.24 -11.08
C PHE A 295 16.63 11.83 -10.63
N LEU A 296 15.34 11.50 -10.68
CA LEU A 296 14.83 10.17 -10.34
C LEU A 296 15.42 9.09 -11.25
N GLU A 297 15.51 9.32 -12.56
CA GLU A 297 16.16 8.37 -13.47
C GLU A 297 17.63 8.13 -13.12
N ILE A 298 18.35 9.16 -12.68
CA ILE A 298 19.73 9.01 -12.16
C ILE A 298 19.74 8.18 -10.87
N LEU A 299 18.78 8.37 -9.95
CA LEU A 299 18.68 7.56 -8.73
C LEU A 299 18.41 6.09 -9.06
N LYS A 300 17.53 5.80 -10.02
CA LYS A 300 17.26 4.44 -10.49
C LYS A 300 18.52 3.80 -11.09
N GLU A 301 19.30 4.54 -11.87
CA GLU A 301 20.60 4.06 -12.38
C GLU A 301 21.58 3.76 -11.23
N VAL A 302 21.71 4.66 -10.26
CA VAL A 302 22.58 4.46 -9.08
C VAL A 302 22.15 3.24 -8.27
N ALA A 303 20.85 3.05 -8.06
CA ALA A 303 20.30 1.90 -7.35
C ALA A 303 20.63 0.59 -8.08
N ARG A 304 20.39 0.53 -9.40
CA ARG A 304 20.70 -0.65 -10.22
C ARG A 304 22.18 -1.01 -10.22
N GLU A 305 23.08 -0.02 -10.24
CA GLU A 305 24.52 -0.28 -10.19
C GLU A 305 25.00 -0.79 -8.82
N ASN A 306 24.20 -0.61 -7.76
CA ASN A 306 24.57 -0.91 -6.38
C ASN A 306 23.58 -1.84 -5.65
N THR A 307 22.68 -2.53 -6.37
CA THR A 307 21.67 -3.44 -5.79
C THR A 307 22.27 -4.55 -4.91
N ASP A 308 23.47 -5.03 -5.25
CA ASP A 308 24.18 -6.04 -4.45
C ASP A 308 24.76 -5.51 -3.11
N ASN A 309 24.60 -4.22 -2.79
CA ASN A 309 25.13 -3.62 -1.55
C ASN A 309 24.06 -3.57 -0.45
N PRO A 310 24.08 -4.50 0.53
CA PRO A 310 23.06 -4.56 1.58
C PRO A 310 23.10 -3.39 2.58
N ASN A 311 24.11 -2.51 2.50
CA ASN A 311 24.21 -1.32 3.34
C ASN A 311 23.77 -0.05 2.59
N LEU A 312 23.16 -0.18 1.41
CA LEU A 312 22.61 0.92 0.64
C LEU A 312 21.10 0.74 0.54
N SER A 313 20.37 1.69 1.14
CA SER A 313 18.95 1.88 0.86
C SER A 313 18.69 3.38 0.79
N ILE A 314 18.04 3.81 -0.28
CA ILE A 314 17.69 5.21 -0.55
C ILE A 314 16.17 5.32 -0.46
N ILE A 315 15.69 6.22 0.39
CA ILE A 315 14.28 6.59 0.44
C ILE A 315 14.08 7.74 -0.53
N TRP A 316 13.31 7.50 -1.59
CA TRP A 316 12.80 8.56 -2.45
C TRP A 316 11.48 9.07 -1.88
N ILE A 317 11.37 10.38 -1.71
CA ILE A 317 10.16 11.08 -1.29
C ILE A 317 9.75 12.01 -2.42
N ASP A 318 8.55 11.80 -2.96
CA ASP A 318 7.88 12.82 -3.76
C ASP A 318 7.23 13.85 -2.80
N PRO A 319 7.65 15.13 -2.83
CA PRO A 319 7.05 16.15 -1.97
C PRO A 319 5.52 16.31 -2.15
N ASP A 320 4.99 15.99 -3.33
CA ASP A 320 3.56 16.14 -3.64
C ASP A 320 2.68 15.10 -2.92
N ASP A 321 3.25 13.96 -2.54
CA ASP A 321 2.57 12.93 -1.73
C ASP A 321 2.39 13.39 -0.27
N PHE A 322 3.19 14.35 0.21
CA PHE A 322 3.22 14.80 1.61
C PHE A 322 3.14 16.32 1.77
N PRO A 323 2.09 16.98 1.24
CA PRO A 323 2.01 18.44 1.18
C PRO A 323 2.03 19.11 2.56
N LEU A 324 1.59 18.40 3.61
CA LEU A 324 1.61 18.89 5.00
C LEU A 324 3.01 18.89 5.62
N LEU A 325 3.92 18.04 5.11
CA LEU A 325 5.28 17.89 5.64
C LEU A 325 6.31 18.75 4.91
N VAL A 326 6.04 19.17 3.66
CA VAL A 326 6.92 20.04 2.86
C VAL A 326 7.44 21.26 3.65
N PRO A 327 6.60 22.11 4.29
CA PRO A 327 7.11 23.27 5.03
C PRO A 327 7.95 22.90 6.26
N TYR A 328 7.68 21.72 6.84
CA TYR A 328 8.47 21.21 7.96
C TYR A 328 9.85 20.74 7.50
N TRP A 329 9.93 19.98 6.40
CA TRP A 329 11.19 19.51 5.84
C TRP A 329 12.08 20.64 5.35
N GLU A 330 11.56 21.60 4.59
CA GLU A 330 12.32 22.78 4.15
C GLU A 330 12.94 23.53 5.34
N LYS A 331 12.15 23.71 6.41
CA LYS A 331 12.59 24.39 7.62
C LYS A 331 13.63 23.59 8.40
N THR A 332 13.43 22.28 8.53
CA THR A 332 14.25 21.39 9.37
C THR A 332 15.57 21.07 8.70
N PHE A 333 15.54 20.72 7.41
CA PHE A 333 16.72 20.36 6.64
C PHE A 333 17.40 21.56 5.95
N HIS A 334 16.76 22.75 5.99
CA HIS A 334 17.27 23.96 5.35
C HIS A 334 17.50 23.80 3.84
N ILE A 335 16.56 23.10 3.19
CA ILE A 335 16.54 22.82 1.76
C ILE A 335 15.35 23.53 1.09
N ASP A 336 15.39 23.61 -0.24
CA ASP A 336 14.30 24.09 -1.08
C ASP A 336 13.75 22.89 -1.85
N LEU A 337 12.50 22.50 -1.54
CA LEU A 337 11.88 21.31 -2.14
C LEU A 337 11.30 21.59 -3.55
N ALA A 338 11.39 22.83 -4.04
CA ALA A 338 11.12 23.14 -5.45
C ALA A 338 12.26 22.69 -6.40
N SER A 339 13.27 21.97 -5.91
CA SER A 339 14.34 21.40 -6.72
C SER A 339 14.80 20.08 -6.10
N PRO A 340 15.31 19.12 -6.88
CA PRO A 340 15.70 17.82 -6.36
C PRO A 340 16.82 17.91 -5.33
N GLN A 341 16.72 17.10 -4.27
CA GLN A 341 17.69 17.05 -3.16
C GLN A 341 18.09 15.61 -2.86
N ILE A 342 19.30 15.41 -2.34
CA ILE A 342 19.71 14.15 -1.72
C ILE A 342 20.60 14.43 -0.52
N GLY A 343 20.41 13.70 0.56
CA GLY A 343 21.14 13.87 1.80
C GLY A 343 21.07 12.65 2.70
N VAL A 344 21.75 12.74 3.85
CA VAL A 344 21.68 11.75 4.92
C VAL A 344 20.95 12.36 6.10
N VAL A 345 19.98 11.64 6.65
CA VAL A 345 19.18 12.05 7.82
C VAL A 345 19.47 11.08 8.96
N ASP A 346 19.86 11.62 10.12
CA ASP A 346 20.03 10.87 11.37
C ASP A 346 18.67 10.75 12.07
N VAL A 347 18.27 9.52 12.41
CA VAL A 347 16.98 9.20 13.03
C VAL A 347 16.97 9.55 14.53
N GLU A 348 18.12 9.52 15.21
CA GLU A 348 18.21 9.84 16.66
C GLU A 348 17.93 11.34 16.92
N ASP A 349 18.34 12.24 16.03
CA ASP A 349 18.05 13.68 16.12
C ASP A 349 16.58 13.99 15.79
N VAL A 350 15.91 13.09 15.06
CA VAL A 350 14.52 13.18 14.65
C VAL A 350 13.58 12.51 15.66
N SER A 351 14.08 11.74 16.63
CA SER A 351 13.32 11.17 17.76
C SER A 351 12.58 12.21 18.63
N GLY A 352 12.87 13.49 18.43
CA GLY A 352 11.96 14.58 18.81
C GLY A 352 10.58 14.53 18.13
N LEU A 353 10.30 13.65 17.16
CA LEU A 353 8.98 13.41 16.56
C LEU A 353 8.10 12.52 17.44
N SER A 354 8.66 11.57 18.18
CA SER A 354 7.92 10.87 19.25
C SER A 354 7.79 11.74 20.52
N ASP A 355 8.76 12.64 20.75
CA ASP A 355 8.84 13.52 21.93
C ASP A 355 8.31 14.97 21.72
N SER A 356 7.87 15.34 20.51
CA SER A 356 7.21 16.64 20.23
C SER A 356 5.71 16.61 20.50
N ARG A 357 5.22 15.54 21.12
CA ARG A 357 3.87 15.49 21.69
C ARG A 357 3.85 16.42 22.91
N PRO A 358 3.09 17.53 22.89
CA PRO A 358 3.05 18.44 24.03
C PRO A 358 2.49 17.71 25.26
N ALA A 359 3.21 17.87 26.39
CA ALA A 359 2.95 17.27 27.70
C ALA A 359 1.48 17.27 28.17
#